data_AF-A0A7K1E199-F1
#
_entry.id   AF-A0A7K1E199-F1
#
_cell.length_a   1.000
_cell.length_b   1.000
_cell.length_c   1.000
_cell.angle_alpha   90.00
_cell.angle_beta   90.00
_cell.angle_gamma   90.00
#
_symmetry.space_group_name_H-M   'P 1'
#
loop_
_entity.id
_entity.type
_entity.pdbx_description
1 polymer ?
#
loop_
_entity_poly.entity_id
_entity_poly.type
_entity_poly.pdbx_seq_one_letter_code
_entity_poly.pdbx_strand_id
1 'polypeptide(L)'
;MFCVGLVLVLGTGVFVAAEFAMVNLDRSDLEARASRGERGLGLVIRGLRRTSTHLSSAQLGITLTTLLTGFIMEPAIVTMLLPLIEPWGWPMTTLSSIATIIAVTFATLLSMLIGELIPKNFALAIPLRTAQLVMPLQLGFTTLFRPVVWTLNSSANKILRAVGIEPKEELSAARSSDELASLVRRSAQAGKLEEDTATLLNRTLAFNELTASDVMTPRPRMAALNAN
;
A
#
# COMPACT_ATOMS: atom_id res chain seq x y z
N MET A 1 -15.27 0.31 28.26
CA MET A 1 -15.56 -0.25 26.92
C MET A 1 -15.54 0.81 25.83
N PHE A 2 -16.31 1.90 25.93
CA PHE A 2 -16.36 2.95 24.89
C PHE A 2 -14.98 3.54 24.51
N CYS A 3 -14.15 3.91 25.49
CA CYS A 3 -12.81 4.45 25.23
C CYS A 3 -11.90 3.47 24.47
N VAL A 4 -12.03 2.17 24.74
CA VAL A 4 -11.27 1.13 24.04
C VAL A 4 -11.72 1.06 22.58
N GLY A 5 -13.02 1.10 22.33
CA GLY A 5 -13.57 1.17 20.97
C GLY A 5 -13.11 2.43 20.23
N LEU A 6 -13.04 3.59 20.90
CA LEU A 6 -12.50 4.82 20.28
C LEU A 6 -11.02 4.69 19.90
N VAL A 7 -10.21 4.08 20.76
CA VAL A 7 -8.80 3.79 20.45
C VAL A 7 -8.68 2.84 19.25
N LEU A 8 -9.55 1.83 19.15
CA LEU A 8 -9.59 0.93 18.01
C LEU A 8 -9.99 1.64 16.71
N VAL A 9 -10.98 2.54 16.75
CA VAL A 9 -11.36 3.37 15.59
C VAL A 9 -10.18 4.21 15.11
N LEU A 10 -9.47 4.85 16.04
CA LEU A 10 -8.25 5.60 15.71
C LEU A 10 -7.16 4.68 15.13
N GLY A 11 -7.01 3.48 15.70
CA GLY A 11 -6.13 2.44 15.18
C GLY A 11 -6.45 2.08 13.73
N THR A 12 -7.72 1.83 13.41
CA THR A 12 -8.20 1.62 12.03
C THR A 12 -7.77 2.78 11.14
N GLY A 13 -7.96 4.02 11.62
CA GLY A 13 -7.56 5.21 10.88
C GLY A 13 -6.08 5.28 10.57
N VAL A 14 -5.21 4.84 11.49
CA VAL A 14 -3.77 4.77 11.21
C VAL A 14 -3.46 3.75 10.11
N PHE A 15 -4.11 2.58 10.12
CA PHE A 15 -3.91 1.59 9.06
C PHE A 15 -4.43 2.05 7.70
N VAL A 16 -5.62 2.66 7.65
CA VAL A 16 -6.19 3.26 6.43
C VAL A 16 -5.27 4.37 5.91
N ALA A 17 -4.81 5.26 6.78
CA ALA A 17 -3.86 6.31 6.40
C ALA A 17 -2.55 5.74 5.84
N ALA A 18 -2.02 4.67 6.44
CA ALA A 18 -0.82 4.00 5.95
C ALA A 18 -1.01 3.37 4.57
N GLU A 19 -2.11 2.63 4.37
CA GLU A 19 -2.46 2.00 3.11
C GLU A 19 -2.56 3.05 1.99
N PHE A 20 -3.41 4.06 2.17
CA PHE A 20 -3.64 5.07 1.14
C PHE A 20 -2.41 5.95 0.91
N ALA A 21 -1.62 6.26 1.94
CA ALA A 21 -0.38 7.00 1.74
C ALA A 21 0.65 6.18 0.94
N MET A 22 0.80 4.88 1.22
CA MET A 22 1.73 4.02 0.48
C MET A 22 1.34 3.85 -0.99
N VAL A 23 0.04 3.73 -1.29
CA VAL A 23 -0.45 3.58 -2.67
C VAL A 23 -0.21 4.86 -3.50
N ASN A 24 -0.19 6.03 -2.87
CA ASN A 24 -0.04 7.32 -3.54
C ASN A 24 1.39 7.86 -3.56
N LEU A 25 2.38 7.13 -3.04
CA LEU A 25 3.78 7.54 -3.03
C LEU A 25 4.62 6.78 -4.05
N ASP A 26 5.45 7.52 -4.79
CA ASP A 26 6.46 6.94 -5.67
C ASP A 26 7.78 6.77 -4.92
N ARG A 27 8.24 5.51 -4.81
CA ARG A 27 9.52 5.17 -4.17
C ARG A 27 10.71 5.88 -4.82
N SER A 28 10.72 6.00 -6.14
CA SER A 28 11.85 6.58 -6.89
C SER A 28 12.00 8.08 -6.62
N ASP A 29 10.89 8.82 -6.54
CA ASP A 29 10.90 10.23 -6.15
C ASP A 29 11.42 10.40 -4.72
N LEU A 30 10.99 9.53 -3.79
CA LEU A 30 11.45 9.60 -2.39
C LEU A 30 12.94 9.24 -2.25
N GLU A 31 13.44 8.26 -2.99
CA GLU A 31 14.88 7.92 -3.02
C GLU A 31 15.70 9.10 -3.60
N ALA A 32 15.20 9.75 -4.65
CA ALA A 32 15.83 10.95 -5.23
C ALA A 32 15.79 12.17 -4.27
N ARG A 33 14.72 12.33 -3.50
CA ARG A 33 14.63 13.37 -2.44
C ARG A 33 15.61 13.10 -1.30
N ALA A 34 15.73 11.85 -0.88
CA ALA A 34 16.66 11.44 0.17
C ALA A 34 18.12 11.66 -0.26
N SER A 35 18.46 11.39 -1.53
CA SER A 35 19.81 11.67 -2.05
C SER A 35 20.14 13.16 -2.14
N ARG A 36 19.12 14.02 -2.31
CA ARG A 36 19.25 15.49 -2.20
C ARG A 36 19.34 16.01 -0.75
N GLY A 37 19.34 15.13 0.24
CA GLY A 37 19.52 15.47 1.66
C GLY A 37 18.23 15.68 2.46
N GLU A 38 17.06 15.38 1.89
CA GLU A 38 15.79 15.43 2.63
C GLU A 38 15.76 14.33 3.72
N ARG A 39 15.52 14.73 4.98
CA ARG A 39 15.56 13.84 6.14
C ARG A 39 14.18 13.22 6.41
N GLY A 40 14.16 12.10 7.12
CA GLY A 40 12.91 11.45 7.55
C GLY A 40 12.20 10.60 6.48
N LEU A 41 12.85 10.32 5.35
CA LEU A 41 12.28 9.49 4.28
C LEU A 41 12.61 8.00 4.42
N GLY A 42 13.60 7.64 5.22
CA GLY A 42 14.14 6.27 5.28
C GLY A 42 13.12 5.19 5.67
N LEU A 43 12.24 5.47 6.64
CA LEU A 43 11.19 4.52 7.05
C LEU A 43 10.13 4.31 5.96
N VAL A 44 9.74 5.40 5.28
CA VAL A 44 8.77 5.36 4.19
C VAL A 44 9.33 4.59 3.00
N ILE A 45 10.57 4.89 2.60
CA ILE A 45 11.29 4.16 1.54
C ILE A 45 11.41 2.67 1.90
N ARG A 46 11.73 2.33 3.15
CA ARG A 46 11.81 0.94 3.62
C ARG A 46 10.45 0.23 3.51
N GLY A 47 9.36 0.90 3.84
CA GLY A 47 8.01 0.37 3.68
C GLY A 47 7.65 0.13 2.21
N LEU A 48 7.94 1.10 1.34
CA LEU A 48 7.67 1.00 -0.11
C LEU A 48 8.52 -0.05 -0.84
N ARG A 49 9.60 -0.55 -0.23
CA ARG A 49 10.36 -1.71 -0.78
C ARG A 49 9.57 -3.01 -0.72
N ARG A 50 8.61 -3.12 0.20
CA ARG A 50 7.79 -4.32 0.39
C ARG A 50 6.30 -3.94 0.44
N THR A 51 5.87 -3.12 -0.53
CA THR A 51 4.52 -2.54 -0.57
C THR A 51 3.45 -3.62 -0.42
N SER A 52 3.53 -4.72 -1.19
CA SER A 52 2.54 -5.81 -1.09
C SER A 52 2.44 -6.38 0.34
N THR A 53 3.58 -6.65 0.99
CA THR A 53 3.58 -7.15 2.38
C THR A 53 3.00 -6.15 3.37
N HIS A 54 3.37 -4.87 3.25
CA HIS A 54 2.85 -3.83 4.14
C HIS A 54 1.40 -3.48 3.89
N LEU A 55 0.93 -3.59 2.64
CA LEU A 55 -0.47 -3.39 2.27
C LEU A 55 -1.34 -4.53 2.81
N SER A 56 -0.92 -5.80 2.64
CA SER A 56 -1.58 -6.93 3.28
C SER A 56 -1.61 -6.79 4.80
N SER A 57 -0.49 -6.36 5.39
CA SER A 57 -0.43 -6.09 6.84
C SER A 57 -1.38 -4.97 7.28
N ALA A 58 -1.52 -3.89 6.51
CA ALA A 58 -2.47 -2.82 6.80
C ALA A 58 -3.91 -3.36 6.75
N GLN A 59 -4.24 -4.15 5.73
CA GLN A 59 -5.57 -4.73 5.56
C GLN A 59 -5.95 -5.67 6.71
N LEU A 60 -4.99 -6.46 7.22
CA LEU A 60 -5.19 -7.25 8.44
C LEU A 60 -5.44 -6.37 9.67
N GLY A 61 -4.66 -5.28 9.81
CA GLY A 61 -4.86 -4.28 10.85
C GLY A 61 -6.27 -3.72 10.81
N ILE A 62 -6.70 -3.21 9.65
CA ILE A 62 -8.05 -2.66 9.39
C ILE A 62 -9.13 -3.68 9.75
N THR A 63 -8.97 -4.92 9.30
CA THR A 63 -9.97 -5.97 9.53
C THR A 63 -10.09 -6.28 11.02
N LEU A 64 -8.95 -6.45 11.69
CA LEU A 64 -8.90 -6.76 13.11
C LEU A 64 -9.51 -5.61 13.93
N THR A 65 -9.05 -4.38 13.73
CA THR A 65 -9.54 -3.23 14.48
C THR A 65 -11.01 -2.93 14.20
N THR A 66 -11.48 -3.09 12.96
CA THR A 66 -12.89 -2.89 12.61
C THR A 66 -13.79 -3.92 13.28
N LEU A 67 -13.40 -5.21 13.25
CA LEU A 67 -14.16 -6.26 13.94
C LEU A 67 -14.20 -6.04 15.44
N LEU A 68 -13.04 -5.78 16.08
CA LEU A 68 -12.98 -5.52 17.51
C LEU A 68 -13.77 -4.26 17.89
N THR A 69 -13.74 -3.23 17.05
CA THR A 69 -14.54 -2.02 17.24
C THR A 69 -16.02 -2.36 17.25
N GLY A 70 -16.52 -3.14 16.28
CA GLY A 70 -17.91 -3.58 16.23
C GLY A 70 -18.33 -4.31 17.51
N PHE A 71 -17.53 -5.29 17.94
CA PHE A 71 -17.81 -6.07 19.15
C PHE A 71 -17.80 -5.26 20.44
N ILE A 72 -17.03 -4.17 20.52
CA ILE A 72 -16.87 -3.39 21.75
C ILE A 72 -17.78 -2.15 21.77
N MET A 73 -17.94 -1.48 20.63
CA MET A 73 -18.66 -0.20 20.55
C MET A 73 -20.17 -0.39 20.68
N GLU A 74 -20.75 -1.42 20.06
CA GLU A 74 -22.17 -1.70 20.17
C GLU A 74 -22.64 -1.85 21.62
N PRO A 75 -22.11 -2.81 22.44
CA PRO A 75 -22.55 -2.95 23.82
C PRO A 75 -22.20 -1.72 24.67
N ALA A 76 -21.09 -1.03 24.38
CA ALA A 76 -20.74 0.20 25.07
C ALA A 76 -21.77 1.31 24.84
N ILE A 77 -22.26 1.50 23.62
CA ILE A 77 -23.28 2.51 23.33
C ILE A 77 -24.63 2.08 23.89
N VAL A 78 -25.02 0.81 23.75
CA VAL A 78 -26.28 0.28 24.30
C VAL A 78 -26.37 0.53 25.81
N THR A 79 -25.32 0.19 26.56
CA THR A 79 -25.29 0.42 28.02
C THR A 79 -25.33 1.90 28.42
N MET A 80 -24.86 2.80 27.54
CA MET A 80 -25.00 4.25 27.74
C MET A 80 -26.39 4.76 27.35
N LEU A 81 -27.04 4.14 26.36
CA LEU A 81 -28.32 4.60 25.80
C LEU A 81 -29.52 4.13 26.64
N LEU A 82 -29.49 2.89 27.13
CA LEU A 82 -30.55 2.27 27.95
C LEU A 82 -31.08 3.19 29.07
N PRO A 83 -30.25 3.76 29.96
CA PRO A 83 -30.76 4.62 31.05
C PRO A 83 -31.40 5.93 30.56
N LEU A 84 -31.14 6.37 29.33
CA LEU A 84 -31.77 7.57 28.75
C LEU A 84 -33.18 7.27 28.20
N ILE A 85 -33.41 6.06 27.72
CA ILE A 85 -34.68 5.64 27.09
C ILE A 85 -35.59 4.85 28.03
N GLU A 86 -35.04 4.26 29.10
CA GLU A 86 -35.78 3.55 30.13
C GLU A 86 -36.94 4.36 30.76
N PRO A 87 -36.81 5.69 31.00
CA PRO A 87 -37.90 6.51 31.54
C PRO A 87 -39.15 6.60 30.65
N TRP A 88 -39.10 6.13 29.39
CA TRP A 88 -40.21 6.22 28.44
C TRP A 88 -41.26 5.12 28.63
N GLY A 89 -41.02 4.16 29.53
CA GLY A 89 -42.01 3.16 29.95
C GLY A 89 -42.32 2.06 28.93
N TRP A 90 -41.45 1.87 27.93
CA TRP A 90 -41.62 0.83 26.92
C TRP A 90 -41.19 -0.57 27.40
N PRO A 91 -41.68 -1.65 26.76
CA PRO A 91 -41.20 -3.00 27.03
C PRO A 91 -39.68 -3.12 26.82
N MET A 92 -39.01 -3.89 27.67
CA MET A 92 -37.55 -4.07 27.63
C MET A 92 -37.04 -4.61 26.28
N THR A 93 -37.85 -5.43 25.59
CA THR A 93 -37.55 -5.92 24.24
C THR A 93 -37.49 -4.78 23.21
N THR A 94 -38.47 -3.88 23.23
CA THR A 94 -38.54 -2.71 22.34
C THR A 94 -37.39 -1.74 22.62
N LEU A 95 -37.10 -1.46 23.89
CA LEU A 95 -35.99 -0.60 24.30
C LEU A 95 -34.64 -1.17 23.81
N SER A 96 -34.43 -2.47 24.01
CA SER A 96 -33.19 -3.15 23.59
C SER A 96 -33.01 -3.11 22.07
N SER A 97 -34.05 -3.39 21.29
CA SER A 97 -33.97 -3.32 19.83
C SER A 97 -33.66 -1.92 19.32
N ILE A 98 -34.32 -0.89 19.86
CA ILE A 98 -34.08 0.51 19.48
C ILE A 98 -32.66 0.93 19.88
N ALA A 99 -32.22 0.57 21.09
CA ALA A 99 -30.87 0.86 21.55
C ALA A 99 -29.80 0.21 20.66
N THR A 100 -29.98 -1.05 20.28
CA THR A 100 -29.09 -1.75 19.35
C THR A 100 -29.04 -1.09 17.98
N ILE A 101 -30.18 -0.73 17.39
CA ILE A 101 -30.20 -0.05 16.09
C ILE A 101 -29.43 1.27 16.16
N ILE A 102 -29.71 2.11 17.17
CA ILE A 102 -29.03 3.39 17.37
C ILE A 102 -27.54 3.17 17.61
N ALA A 103 -27.17 2.19 18.43
CA ALA A 103 -25.78 1.86 18.74
C ALA A 103 -25.00 1.41 17.51
N VAL A 104 -25.56 0.49 16.72
CA VAL A 104 -24.93 0.01 15.48
C VAL A 104 -24.81 1.13 14.46
N THR A 105 -25.86 1.93 14.25
CA THR A 105 -25.81 3.07 13.34
C THR A 105 -24.74 4.08 13.78
N PHE A 106 -24.71 4.45 15.06
CA PHE A 106 -23.74 5.41 15.57
C PHE A 106 -22.31 4.86 15.52
N ALA A 107 -22.08 3.61 15.94
CA ALA A 107 -20.77 2.96 15.87
C ALA A 107 -20.26 2.88 14.44
N THR A 108 -21.15 2.53 13.49
CA THR A 108 -20.81 2.45 12.06
C THR A 108 -20.44 3.82 11.50
N LEU A 109 -21.24 4.85 11.78
CA LEU A 109 -20.94 6.21 11.33
C LEU A 109 -19.63 6.73 11.93
N LEU A 110 -19.39 6.48 13.22
CA LEU A 110 -18.16 6.88 13.89
C LEU A 110 -16.94 6.17 13.28
N SER A 111 -17.04 4.85 13.07
CA SER A 111 -15.98 4.05 12.46
C SER A 111 -15.72 4.47 11.01
N MET A 112 -16.77 4.69 10.21
CA MET A 112 -16.65 5.10 8.81
C MET A 112 -16.06 6.51 8.70
N LEU A 113 -16.49 7.46 9.53
CA LEU A 113 -16.01 8.83 9.45
C LEU A 113 -14.56 8.94 9.97
N ILE A 114 -14.33 8.51 11.21
CA ILE A 114 -13.05 8.72 11.92
C ILE A 114 -12.03 7.63 11.57
N GLY A 115 -12.48 6.39 11.42
CA GLY A 115 -11.61 5.26 11.12
C GLY A 115 -11.27 5.12 9.64
N GLU A 116 -12.09 5.64 8.72
CA GLU A 116 -11.89 5.42 7.28
C GLU A 116 -11.81 6.71 6.46
N LEU A 117 -12.89 7.50 6.39
CA LEU A 117 -13.00 8.63 5.46
C LEU A 117 -12.04 9.78 5.77
N ILE A 118 -11.95 10.20 7.04
CA ILE A 118 -11.04 11.29 7.44
C ILE A 118 -9.57 10.90 7.19
N PRO A 119 -9.08 9.75 7.68
CA PRO A 119 -7.70 9.34 7.46
C PRO A 119 -7.37 9.10 5.98
N LYS A 120 -8.31 8.53 5.22
CA LYS A 120 -8.18 8.34 3.78
C LYS A 120 -8.02 9.67 3.04
N ASN A 121 -8.91 10.63 3.30
CA ASN A 121 -8.84 11.94 2.66
C ASN A 121 -7.56 12.70 3.05
N PHE A 122 -7.12 12.55 4.30
CA PHE A 122 -5.85 13.13 4.77
C PHE A 122 -4.63 12.50 4.06
N ALA A 123 -4.62 11.18 3.92
CA ALA A 123 -3.58 10.45 3.19
C ALA A 123 -3.54 10.81 1.70
N LEU A 124 -4.68 11.08 1.08
CA LEU A 124 -4.76 11.55 -0.30
C LEU A 124 -4.29 13.00 -0.45
N ALA A 125 -4.61 13.87 0.51
CA ALA A 125 -4.24 15.28 0.44
C ALA A 125 -2.75 15.52 0.68
N ILE A 126 -2.15 14.82 1.64
CA ILE A 126 -0.73 14.97 2.00
C ILE A 126 -0.05 13.61 2.26
N PRO A 127 0.13 12.78 1.20
CA PRO A 127 0.57 11.40 1.34
C PRO A 127 1.93 11.25 2.01
N LEU A 128 2.91 12.10 1.68
CA LEU A 128 4.26 12.00 2.25
C LEU A 128 4.27 12.25 3.76
N ARG A 129 3.64 13.34 4.21
CA ARG A 129 3.56 13.68 5.64
C ARG A 129 2.78 12.62 6.41
N THR A 130 1.70 12.14 5.82
CA THR A 130 0.88 11.06 6.40
C THR A 130 1.70 9.80 6.57
N ALA A 131 2.40 9.34 5.53
CA ALA A 131 3.28 8.18 5.60
C ALA A 131 4.37 8.35 6.67
N GLN A 132 5.04 9.50 6.74
CA GLN A 132 6.06 9.74 7.76
C GLN A 132 5.53 9.57 9.19
N LEU A 133 4.28 9.97 9.45
CA LEU A 133 3.63 9.85 10.75
C LEU A 133 3.23 8.41 11.07
N VAL A 134 2.63 7.69 10.12
CA VAL A 134 1.99 6.38 10.37
C VAL A 134 2.92 5.19 10.13
N MET A 135 3.96 5.34 9.31
CA MET A 135 4.88 4.26 8.94
C MET A 135 5.62 3.60 10.12
N PRO A 136 6.05 4.31 11.19
CA PRO A 136 6.66 3.66 12.35
C PRO A 136 5.72 2.65 13.00
N LEU A 137 4.44 3.03 13.19
CA LEU A 137 3.42 2.14 13.76
C LEU A 137 3.14 0.96 12.83
N GLN A 138 3.00 1.23 11.53
CA GLN A 138 2.81 0.20 10.51
C GLN A 138 3.94 -0.83 10.51
N LEU A 139 5.20 -0.38 10.55
CA LEU A 139 6.37 -1.27 10.58
C LEU A 139 6.40 -2.12 11.85
N GLY A 140 6.06 -1.55 13.01
CA GLY A 140 5.94 -2.28 14.26
C GLY A 140 4.87 -3.37 14.16
N PHE A 141 3.68 -3.02 13.67
CA PHE A 141 2.58 -3.96 13.47
C PHE A 141 2.94 -5.06 12.47
N THR A 142 3.51 -4.73 11.31
CA THR A 142 3.95 -5.72 10.32
C THR A 142 5.04 -6.64 10.88
N THR A 143 5.92 -6.14 11.76
CA THR A 143 6.95 -6.97 12.39
C THR A 143 6.33 -7.96 13.38
N LEU A 144 5.35 -7.51 14.18
CA LEU A 144 4.64 -8.36 15.15
C LEU A 144 3.79 -9.44 14.46
N PHE A 145 3.01 -9.05 13.45
CA PHE A 145 2.11 -9.93 12.70
C PHE A 145 2.76 -10.57 11.48
N ARG A 146 4.09 -10.45 11.33
CA ARG A 146 4.86 -11.02 10.23
C ARG A 146 4.54 -12.49 9.93
N PRO A 147 4.44 -13.42 10.89
CA PRO A 147 4.13 -14.81 10.58
C PRO A 147 2.73 -14.93 9.95
N VAL A 148 1.73 -14.22 10.48
CA VAL A 148 0.35 -14.24 9.97
C VAL A 148 0.29 -13.64 8.57
N VAL A 149 0.90 -12.48 8.36
CA VAL A 149 0.98 -11.82 7.05
C VAL A 149 1.66 -12.73 6.03
N TRP A 150 2.76 -13.38 6.41
CA TRP A 150 3.49 -14.29 5.52
C TRP A 150 2.65 -15.51 5.13
N THR A 151 1.93 -16.12 6.08
CA THR A 151 1.04 -17.26 5.79
C THR A 151 -0.09 -16.85 4.85
N LEU A 152 -0.73 -15.70 5.08
CA LEU A 152 -1.82 -15.21 4.24
C LEU A 152 -1.34 -14.83 2.83
N ASN A 153 -0.21 -14.11 2.73
CA ASN A 153 0.39 -13.80 1.43
C ASN A 153 0.82 -15.05 0.68
N SER A 154 1.40 -16.04 1.36
CA SER A 154 1.80 -17.31 0.75
C SER A 154 0.59 -18.09 0.23
N SER A 155 -0.52 -18.10 0.97
CA SER A 155 -1.78 -18.71 0.54
C SER A 155 -2.37 -17.98 -0.66
N ALA A 156 -2.44 -16.65 -0.64
CA ALA A 156 -2.90 -15.84 -1.76
C ALA A 156 -2.07 -16.08 -3.02
N ASN A 157 -0.73 -16.11 -2.90
CA ASN A 157 0.18 -16.35 -4.01
C ASN A 157 0.03 -17.76 -4.60
N LYS A 158 -0.22 -18.78 -3.77
CA LYS A 158 -0.51 -20.14 -4.24
C LYS A 158 -1.81 -20.20 -5.05
N ILE A 159 -2.85 -19.52 -4.57
CA ILE A 159 -4.15 -19.45 -5.28
C ILE A 159 -3.97 -18.71 -6.61
N LEU A 160 -3.27 -17.57 -6.62
CA LEU A 160 -2.98 -16.80 -7.84
C LEU A 160 -2.28 -17.67 -8.89
N ARG A 161 -1.23 -18.40 -8.47
CA ARG A 161 -0.49 -19.32 -9.35
C ARG A 161 -1.36 -20.46 -9.87
N ALA A 162 -2.28 -20.97 -9.06
CA ALA A 162 -3.22 -22.02 -9.49
C ALA A 162 -4.19 -21.53 -10.58
N VAL A 163 -4.50 -20.24 -10.62
CA VAL A 163 -5.32 -19.59 -11.65
C VAL A 163 -4.47 -19.05 -12.83
N GLY A 164 -3.16 -19.29 -12.81
CA GLY A 164 -2.23 -18.88 -13.88
C GLY A 164 -1.75 -17.42 -13.80
N ILE A 165 -1.95 -16.75 -12.66
CA ILE A 165 -1.52 -15.36 -12.44
C ILE A 165 -0.20 -15.35 -11.64
N GLU A 166 0.82 -14.68 -12.17
CA GLU A 166 2.12 -14.54 -11.50
C GLU A 166 2.08 -13.44 -10.42
N PRO A 167 2.32 -13.75 -9.13
CA PRO A 167 2.26 -12.76 -8.06
C PRO A 167 3.41 -11.75 -8.18
N LYS A 168 3.10 -10.45 -8.20
CA LYS A 168 4.09 -9.36 -8.16
C LYS A 168 4.14 -8.73 -6.77
N GLU A 169 5.32 -8.77 -6.14
CA GLU A 169 5.53 -8.25 -4.78
C GLU A 169 5.85 -6.74 -4.77
N GLU A 170 6.26 -6.18 -5.91
CA GLU A 170 6.49 -4.76 -6.10
C GLU A 170 5.36 -4.13 -6.93
N LEU A 171 4.69 -3.10 -6.39
CA LEU A 171 4.13 -2.02 -7.21
C LEU A 171 5.31 -1.22 -7.76
N SER A 172 6.05 -1.82 -8.68
CA SER A 172 7.15 -1.14 -9.32
C SER A 172 6.55 -0.18 -10.34
N ALA A 173 6.62 1.12 -10.02
CA ALA A 173 6.62 2.19 -11.01
C ALA A 173 7.90 2.16 -11.87
N ALA A 174 8.59 1.01 -11.98
CA ALA A 174 9.59 0.77 -13.02
C ALA A 174 8.84 0.76 -14.36
N ARG A 175 8.81 1.95 -14.98
CA ARG A 175 8.55 2.13 -16.40
C ARG A 175 9.36 1.07 -17.15
N SER A 176 8.70 0.28 -18.00
CA SER A 176 9.42 -0.71 -18.80
C SER A 176 10.50 -0.03 -19.64
N SER A 177 11.52 -0.78 -20.09
CA SER A 177 12.53 -0.29 -21.04
C SER A 177 11.86 0.43 -22.23
N ASP A 178 10.73 -0.11 -22.72
CA ASP A 178 9.91 0.49 -23.77
C ASP A 178 9.32 1.86 -23.41
N GLU A 179 8.84 2.01 -22.17
CA GLU A 179 8.21 3.24 -21.70
C GLU A 179 9.26 4.33 -21.44
N LEU A 180 10.44 3.96 -20.94
CA LEU A 180 11.62 4.82 -20.87
C LEU A 180 12.11 5.23 -22.27
N ALA A 181 12.21 4.31 -23.21
CA ALA A 181 12.58 4.61 -24.59
C ALA A 181 11.56 5.52 -25.29
N SER A 182 10.27 5.37 -24.99
CA SER A 182 9.19 6.26 -25.46
C SER A 182 9.35 7.68 -24.90
N LEU A 183 9.66 7.82 -23.61
CA LEU A 183 9.89 9.12 -22.96
C LEU A 183 11.14 9.83 -23.49
N VAL A 184 12.22 9.09 -23.76
CA VAL A 184 13.44 9.62 -24.38
C VAL A 184 13.15 10.15 -25.79
N ARG A 185 12.42 9.37 -26.62
CA ARG A 185 12.01 9.81 -27.96
C ARG A 185 11.12 11.05 -27.94
N ARG A 186 10.14 11.11 -27.05
CA ARG A 186 9.25 12.28 -26.90
C ARG A 186 10.01 13.52 -26.40
N SER A 187 10.98 13.34 -25.51
CA SER A 187 11.81 14.44 -24.99
C SER A 187 12.74 15.03 -26.07
N ALA A 188 13.27 14.19 -26.97
CA ALA A 188 14.02 14.62 -28.14
C ALA A 188 13.14 15.40 -29.15
N GLN A 189 11.95 14.88 -29.46
CA GLN A 189 10.98 15.54 -30.36
C GLN A 189 10.48 16.90 -29.81
N ALA A 190 10.39 17.03 -28.49
CA ALA A 190 10.05 18.28 -27.82
C ALA A 190 11.25 19.26 -27.68
N GLY A 191 12.42 18.92 -28.23
CA GLY A 191 13.64 19.74 -28.17
C GLY A 191 14.23 19.87 -26.76
N LYS A 192 13.84 19.01 -25.82
CA LYS A 192 14.31 19.01 -24.43
C LYS A 192 15.53 18.12 -24.20
N LEU A 193 15.90 17.33 -25.21
CA LEU A 193 17.05 16.44 -25.18
C LEU A 193 17.74 16.51 -26.55
N GLU A 194 19.07 16.65 -26.55
CA GLU A 194 19.87 16.64 -27.76
C GLU A 194 19.79 15.28 -28.46
N GLU A 195 19.73 15.28 -29.79
CA GLU A 195 19.43 14.10 -30.60
C GLU A 195 20.49 13.00 -30.47
N ASP A 196 21.77 13.38 -30.33
CA ASP A 196 22.88 12.46 -30.09
C ASP A 196 22.78 11.80 -28.71
N THR A 197 22.41 12.57 -27.70
CA THR A 197 22.20 12.07 -26.33
C THR A 197 21.00 11.12 -26.28
N ALA A 198 19.91 11.46 -26.96
CA ALA A 198 18.74 10.59 -27.09
C ALA A 198 19.07 9.27 -27.80
N THR A 199 19.90 9.33 -28.84
CA THR A 199 20.36 8.15 -29.59
C THR A 199 21.23 7.24 -28.73
N LEU A 200 22.16 7.81 -27.97
CA LEU A 200 23.01 7.08 -27.02
C LEU A 200 22.20 6.40 -25.92
N LEU A 201 21.26 7.11 -25.29
CA LEU A 201 20.35 6.55 -24.28
C LEU A 201 19.50 5.41 -24.85
N ASN A 202 18.92 5.59 -26.03
CA ASN A 202 18.10 4.57 -26.68
C ASN A 202 18.92 3.31 -27.01
N ARG A 203 20.16 3.47 -27.51
CA ARG A 203 21.08 2.35 -27.77
C ARG A 203 21.52 1.65 -26.49
N THR A 204 21.71 2.39 -25.39
CA THR A 204 22.11 1.83 -24.08
C THR A 204 20.97 1.00 -23.47
N LEU A 205 19.72 1.46 -23.61
CA LEU A 205 18.55 0.70 -23.19
C LEU A 205 18.38 -0.57 -24.02
N ALA A 206 18.51 -0.47 -25.36
CA ALA A 206 18.42 -1.63 -26.26
C ALA A 206 19.56 -2.64 -26.07
N PHE A 207 20.76 -2.19 -25.68
CA PHE A 207 21.89 -3.05 -25.41
C PHE A 207 21.62 -4.07 -24.29
N ASN A 208 20.80 -3.70 -23.30
CA ASN A 208 20.45 -4.59 -22.19
C ASN A 208 19.54 -5.76 -22.64
N GLU A 209 18.91 -5.64 -23.81
CA GLU A 209 18.07 -6.69 -24.41
C GLU A 209 18.86 -7.57 -25.40
N LEU A 210 20.10 -7.19 -25.75
CA LEU A 210 20.96 -7.96 -26.62
C LEU A 210 21.63 -9.10 -25.87
N THR A 211 21.70 -10.25 -26.53
CA THR A 211 22.37 -11.45 -26.07
C THR A 211 23.63 -11.70 -26.90
N ALA A 212 24.50 -12.62 -26.43
CA ALA A 212 25.71 -12.98 -27.17
C ALA A 212 25.42 -13.47 -28.60
N SER A 213 24.25 -14.08 -28.86
CA SER A 213 23.88 -14.51 -30.21
C SER A 213 23.66 -13.34 -31.18
N ASP A 214 23.26 -12.18 -30.66
CA ASP A 214 22.90 -11.02 -31.48
C ASP A 214 24.13 -10.27 -32.00
N VAL A 215 25.30 -10.51 -31.38
CA VAL A 215 26.56 -9.81 -31.68
C VAL A 215 27.69 -10.76 -32.09
N MET A 216 27.60 -12.06 -31.77
CA MET A 216 28.67 -13.00 -32.12
C MET A 216 28.84 -13.16 -33.63
N THR A 217 30.08 -13.37 -34.07
CA THR A 217 30.36 -13.74 -35.46
C THR A 217 29.93 -15.19 -35.68
N PRO A 218 29.04 -15.49 -36.64
CA PRO A 218 28.64 -16.87 -36.92
C PRO A 218 29.85 -17.75 -37.25
N ARG A 219 29.86 -19.00 -36.77
CA ARG A 219 30.97 -19.95 -36.99
C ARG A 219 31.47 -20.04 -38.44
N PRO A 220 30.62 -20.01 -39.49
CA PRO A 220 31.08 -20.05 -40.89
C PRO A 220 31.86 -18.83 -41.35
N ARG A 221 31.79 -17.72 -40.61
CA ARG A 221 32.45 -16.44 -40.91
C ARG A 221 33.66 -16.16 -40.01
N MET A 222 34.01 -17.10 -39.12
CA MET A 222 35.17 -16.94 -38.25
C MET A 222 36.45 -17.27 -39.01
N ALA A 223 37.46 -16.40 -38.89
CA ALA A 223 38.82 -16.75 -39.26
C ALA A 223 39.39 -17.69 -38.18
N ALA A 224 39.69 -18.93 -38.55
CA ALA A 224 40.28 -19.92 -37.65
C ALA A 224 41.59 -20.46 -38.24
N LEU A 225 42.54 -20.75 -37.37
CA LEU A 225 43.76 -21.48 -37.71
C LEU A 225 43.53 -22.96 -37.44
N ASN A 226 43.99 -23.83 -38.34
CA ASN A 226 44.00 -25.26 -38.08
C ASN A 226 45.01 -25.56 -36.98
N ALA A 227 44.59 -26.40 -36.03
CA ALA A 227 45.53 -27.04 -35.13
C ALA A 227 46.21 -28.17 -35.93
N ASN A 228 47.41 -27.86 -36.42
CA ASN A 228 48.32 -28.66 -37.28
C ASN A 228 48.29 -28.29 -38.77
#